data_AF-A0A7S0J9H9-F1
#
_entry.id   AF-A0A7S0J9H9-F1
#
_cell.length_a   1.000
_cell.length_b   1.000
_cell.length_c   1.000
_cell.angle_alpha   90.00
_cell.angle_beta   90.00
_cell.angle_gamma   90.00
#
_symmetry.space_group_name_H-M   'P 1'
#
loop_
_entity.id
_entity.type
_entity.pdbx_description
1 polymer ?
#
loop_
_entity_poly.entity_id
_entity_poly.type
_entity_poly.pdbx_seq_one_letter_code
_entity_poly.pdbx_strand_id
1 'polypeptide(L)'
;MLSLQPSLAPLHVPSLSAASARSGVPFAVLPKALIPIIFIPWGVPIGYAFERRFGVEAGPFTRFVKSDAVQKGGPTMRRIDKSLPSKVKGVRLTPPARDVTRTFRKEYPTKELELLWGALIKCYGNQERALEAINANPQMLNPSYSFPNTLLESKQVLLSVMSQAEALEVMRLNPAVLQCGPSLGVLGATEIMAIARLRSLGNTLIPPQLRSLAVGVLFFCLALVVTASRAEDPEVLALVTVLRPLLGLGLASIFLFVVYGAANAGRSASS
;
A
#
# COMPACT_ATOMS: atom_id res chain seq x y z
N MET A 1 41.82 -76.99 34.43
CA MET A 1 40.88 -75.86 34.66
C MET A 1 40.76 -75.09 33.36
N LEU A 2 39.70 -75.35 32.60
CA LEU A 2 39.38 -74.68 31.34
C LEU A 2 38.60 -73.40 31.65
N SER A 3 39.19 -72.24 31.35
CA SER A 3 38.57 -70.93 31.54
C SER A 3 37.78 -70.56 30.28
N LEU A 4 36.45 -70.58 30.39
CA LEU A 4 35.52 -70.09 29.38
C LEU A 4 35.43 -68.56 29.48
N GLN A 5 35.89 -67.84 28.46
CA GLN A 5 35.55 -66.42 28.28
C GLN A 5 34.31 -66.28 27.38
N PRO A 6 33.25 -65.59 27.82
CA PRO A 6 32.10 -65.30 26.97
C PRO A 6 32.36 -64.10 26.06
N SER A 7 32.19 -64.31 24.76
CA SER A 7 32.20 -63.29 23.71
C SER A 7 30.92 -62.46 23.78
N LEU A 8 31.02 -61.21 24.24
CA LEU A 8 29.94 -60.22 24.17
C LEU A 8 29.94 -59.53 22.80
N ALA A 9 28.91 -59.78 22.01
CA ALA A 9 28.65 -59.06 20.77
C ALA A 9 28.17 -57.62 21.07
N PRO A 10 28.58 -56.61 20.30
CA PRO A 10 28.14 -55.23 20.51
C PRO A 10 26.66 -55.05 20.13
N LEU A 11 25.88 -54.53 21.07
CA LEU A 11 24.50 -54.10 20.90
C LEU A 11 24.44 -52.93 19.90
N HIS A 12 23.80 -53.18 18.76
CA HIS A 12 23.50 -52.16 17.76
C HIS A 12 22.36 -51.26 18.27
N VAL A 13 22.70 -50.04 18.72
CA VAL A 13 21.70 -49.04 19.12
C VAL A 13 21.22 -48.33 17.85
N PRO A 14 19.94 -48.47 17.45
CA PRO A 14 19.42 -47.72 16.31
C PRO A 14 19.41 -46.23 16.65
N SER A 15 20.07 -45.43 15.82
CA SER A 15 20.04 -43.96 15.91
C SER A 15 18.61 -43.48 15.66
N LEU A 16 17.90 -43.14 16.74
CA LEU A 16 16.65 -42.40 16.67
C LEU A 16 16.95 -41.04 16.02
N SER A 17 16.68 -40.95 14.71
CA SER A 17 16.55 -39.70 14.00
C SER A 17 15.42 -38.91 14.66
N ALA A 18 15.80 -37.96 15.52
CA ALA A 18 14.89 -36.98 16.05
C ALA A 18 14.41 -36.12 14.87
N ALA A 19 13.29 -36.52 14.26
CA ALA A 19 12.51 -35.66 13.41
C ALA A 19 12.05 -34.48 14.26
N SER A 20 12.86 -33.43 14.27
CA SER A 20 12.55 -32.14 14.87
C SER A 20 11.24 -31.66 14.27
N ALA A 21 10.17 -31.74 15.06
CA ALA A 21 8.86 -31.23 14.72
C ALA A 21 9.01 -29.74 14.45
N ARG A 22 9.02 -29.37 13.16
CA ARG A 22 9.01 -27.99 12.68
C ARG A 22 7.65 -27.39 13.00
N SER A 23 7.46 -26.92 14.22
CA SER A 23 6.30 -26.09 14.58
C SER A 23 6.53 -24.66 14.07
N GLY A 24 6.36 -24.46 12.77
CA GLY A 24 6.27 -23.14 12.16
C GLY A 24 4.92 -22.50 12.49
N VAL A 25 4.69 -22.14 13.75
CA VAL A 25 3.50 -21.39 14.14
C VAL A 25 3.78 -19.91 13.84
N PRO A 26 3.04 -19.26 12.93
CA PRO A 26 3.23 -17.85 12.64
C PRO A 26 2.91 -17.02 13.88
N PHE A 27 3.93 -16.39 14.46
CA PHE A 27 3.74 -15.41 15.52
C PHE A 27 3.51 -14.04 14.87
N ALA A 28 2.38 -13.43 15.19
CA ALA A 28 1.89 -12.14 14.70
C ALA A 28 1.26 -12.15 13.29
N VAL A 29 -0.05 -12.43 13.24
CA VAL A 29 -0.93 -11.86 12.22
C VAL A 29 -1.15 -10.40 12.63
N LEU A 30 -0.44 -9.47 11.99
CA LEU A 30 -0.79 -8.05 12.09
C LEU A 30 -2.28 -7.92 11.67
N PRO A 31 -3.15 -7.29 12.47
CA PRO A 31 -4.55 -7.14 12.11
C PRO A 31 -4.61 -6.45 10.75
N LYS A 32 -5.32 -7.08 9.81
CA LYS A 32 -5.42 -6.70 8.39
C LYS A 32 -5.76 -5.22 8.14
N ALA A 33 -6.27 -4.52 9.16
CA ALA A 33 -6.66 -3.11 9.13
C ALA A 33 -5.50 -2.09 9.17
N LEU A 34 -4.27 -2.50 9.51
CA LEU A 34 -3.16 -1.55 9.77
C LEU A 34 -2.19 -1.34 8.60
N ILE A 35 -2.47 -1.89 7.41
CA ILE A 35 -1.46 -2.06 6.35
C ILE A 35 -1.43 -0.99 5.22
N PRO A 36 -2.41 -0.10 4.95
CA PRO A 36 -2.26 0.78 3.80
C PRO A 36 -2.16 2.28 4.15
N ILE A 37 -1.18 2.71 4.97
CA ILE A 37 -1.02 4.15 5.31
C ILE A 37 0.45 4.58 5.34
N ILE A 38 1.21 4.22 4.32
CA ILE A 38 2.37 5.00 3.91
C ILE A 38 2.39 4.96 2.39
N PHE A 39 2.47 6.14 1.77
CA PHE A 39 2.74 6.30 0.34
C PHE A 39 4.17 5.78 0.09
N ILE A 40 4.36 4.46 0.11
CA ILE A 40 5.57 3.82 -0.40
C ILE A 40 5.36 3.81 -1.92
N PRO A 41 6.13 4.59 -2.70
CA PRO A 41 5.97 4.66 -4.16
C PRO A 41 6.30 3.34 -4.86
N TRP A 42 6.66 2.30 -4.11
CA TRP A 42 6.92 0.96 -4.57
C TRP A 42 5.95 0.03 -3.85
N GLY A 43 4.98 -0.50 -4.59
CA GLY A 43 3.99 -1.43 -4.05
C GLY A 43 4.67 -2.58 -3.34
N VAL A 44 4.56 -2.62 -2.01
CA VAL A 44 4.68 -3.86 -1.24
C VAL A 44 3.32 -4.53 -1.40
N PRO A 45 3.16 -5.54 -2.28
CA PRO A 45 1.87 -6.19 -2.40
C PRO A 45 1.48 -6.78 -1.05
N ILE A 46 0.25 -6.47 -0.65
CA ILE A 46 -0.46 -7.08 0.46
C ILE A 46 -0.37 -8.59 0.27
N GLY A 47 0.37 -9.25 1.15
CA GLY A 47 0.54 -10.71 1.12
C GLY A 47 1.98 -11.20 1.18
N TYR A 48 2.86 -10.51 1.91
CA TYR A 48 4.05 -11.13 2.49
C TYR A 48 3.78 -11.45 3.96
N ALA A 49 4.13 -12.67 4.37
CA ALA A 49 4.20 -13.08 5.76
C ALA A 49 5.65 -12.98 6.24
N PHE A 50 5.83 -12.65 7.51
CA PHE A 50 7.13 -12.70 8.18
C PHE A 50 7.31 -14.10 8.74
N GLU A 51 8.22 -14.88 8.17
CA GLU A 51 8.61 -16.16 8.73
C GLU A 51 9.91 -15.95 9.51
N ARG A 52 9.85 -16.06 10.84
CA ARG A 52 11.04 -16.06 11.68
C ARG A 52 11.58 -17.49 11.71
N ARG A 53 12.73 -17.73 11.10
CA ARG A 53 13.40 -19.02 11.17
C ARG A 53 14.59 -18.92 12.11
N PHE A 54 14.71 -19.95 12.95
CA PHE A 54 15.91 -20.18 13.72
C PHE A 54 16.81 -21.09 12.88
N GLY A 55 17.86 -20.50 12.30
CA GLY A 55 18.93 -21.28 11.68
C GLY A 55 19.83 -21.82 12.78
N VAL A 56 20.21 -23.09 12.70
CA VAL A 56 21.05 -23.78 13.71
C VAL A 56 22.43 -23.13 13.87
N GLU A 57 22.92 -22.42 12.83
CA GLU A 57 24.24 -21.75 12.85
C GLU A 57 24.19 -20.23 12.66
N ALA A 58 23.10 -19.66 12.11
CA ALA A 58 23.03 -18.25 11.70
C ALA A 58 22.21 -17.36 12.64
N GLY A 59 21.71 -17.90 13.76
CA GLY A 59 20.81 -17.18 14.66
C GLY A 59 19.41 -16.93 14.05
N PRO A 60 18.56 -16.14 14.73
CA PRO A 60 17.22 -15.83 14.26
C PRO A 60 17.28 -14.85 13.08
N PHE A 61 16.78 -15.27 11.92
CA PHE A 61 16.60 -14.38 10.77
C PHE A 61 15.14 -14.35 10.34
N THR A 62 14.69 -13.17 9.92
CA THR A 62 13.33 -12.95 9.43
C THR A 62 13.35 -12.95 7.91
N ARG A 63 12.65 -13.90 7.28
CA ARG A 63 12.51 -13.94 5.82
C ARG A 63 11.14 -13.39 5.41
N PHE A 64 11.14 -12.56 4.38
CA PHE A 64 9.92 -12.17 3.68
C PHE A 64 9.50 -13.33 2.77
N VAL A 65 8.37 -13.95 3.07
CA VAL A 65 7.81 -15.03 2.25
C VAL A 65 6.45 -14.56 1.74
N LYS A 66 6.16 -14.72 0.45
CA LYS A 66 4.79 -14.46 -0.05
C LYS A 66 3.85 -15.38 0.71
N SER A 67 2.77 -14.86 1.28
CA SER A 67 1.80 -15.68 2.01
C SER A 67 1.20 -16.73 1.07
N ASP A 68 0.76 -17.86 1.64
CA ASP A 68 0.08 -18.91 0.88
C ASP A 68 -1.18 -18.38 0.17
N ALA A 69 -1.82 -17.34 0.71
CA ALA A 69 -2.90 -16.62 0.06
C ALA A 69 -2.46 -15.94 -1.26
N VAL A 70 -1.20 -15.51 -1.39
CA VAL A 70 -0.64 -14.99 -2.64
C VAL A 70 -0.09 -16.12 -3.53
N GLN A 71 0.44 -17.20 -2.95
CA GLN A 71 1.10 -18.26 -3.70
C GLN A 71 0.13 -19.32 -4.28
N LYS A 72 -0.96 -19.68 -3.58
CA LYS A 72 -1.75 -20.90 -3.88
C LYS A 72 -3.17 -20.66 -4.39
N GLY A 73 -3.66 -19.43 -4.46
CA GLY A 73 -5.04 -19.20 -4.93
C GLY A 73 -5.63 -17.82 -4.65
N GLY A 74 -4.79 -16.81 -4.42
CA GLY A 74 -5.28 -15.44 -4.27
C GLY A 74 -5.98 -14.97 -5.52
N PRO A 75 -6.96 -14.04 -5.40
CA PRO A 75 -7.61 -13.47 -6.57
C PRO A 75 -6.54 -12.93 -7.52
N THR A 76 -6.42 -13.53 -8.70
CA THR A 76 -5.51 -13.05 -9.75
C THR A 76 -5.88 -11.61 -10.05
N MET A 77 -4.97 -10.70 -9.70
CA MET A 77 -5.18 -9.26 -9.88
C MET A 77 -5.40 -9.01 -11.37
N ARG A 78 -6.64 -8.65 -11.73
CA ARG A 78 -6.98 -8.33 -13.12
C ARG A 78 -6.11 -7.15 -13.56
N ARG A 79 -5.38 -7.35 -14.65
CA ARG A 79 -4.58 -6.28 -15.28
C ARG A 79 -5.29 -5.81 -16.53
N ILE A 80 -5.26 -4.52 -16.74
CA ILE A 80 -5.75 -3.92 -17.97
C ILE A 80 -4.62 -4.01 -18.99
N ASP A 81 -4.94 -4.61 -20.14
CA ASP A 81 -4.05 -4.63 -21.28
C ASP A 81 -3.97 -3.22 -21.89
N LYS A 82 -2.76 -2.67 -21.91
CA LYS A 82 -2.46 -1.31 -22.38
C LYS A 82 -2.40 -1.23 -23.90
N SER A 83 -2.31 -2.37 -24.59
CA SER A 83 -2.31 -2.43 -26.05
C SER A 83 -3.70 -2.26 -26.64
N LEU A 84 -4.75 -2.49 -25.84
CA LEU A 84 -6.13 -2.35 -26.27
C LEU A 84 -6.47 -0.87 -26.55
N PRO A 85 -7.27 -0.61 -27.60
CA PRO A 85 -7.68 0.75 -27.92
C PRO A 85 -8.49 1.37 -26.77
N SER A 86 -8.42 2.69 -26.67
CA SER A 86 -9.18 3.46 -25.68
C SER A 86 -10.69 3.27 -25.91
N LYS A 87 -11.43 2.97 -24.84
CA LYS A 87 -12.91 2.89 -24.83
C LYS A 87 -13.59 4.27 -24.87
N VAL A 88 -12.81 5.34 -24.95
CA VAL A 88 -13.29 6.73 -25.07
C VAL A 88 -12.63 7.45 -26.23
N LYS A 89 -13.39 8.35 -26.84
CA LYS A 89 -12.89 9.30 -27.83
C LYS A 89 -12.07 10.38 -27.13
N GLY A 90 -11.04 10.87 -27.82
CA GLY A 90 -10.26 12.01 -27.35
C GLY A 90 -11.13 13.27 -27.34
N VAL A 91 -10.95 14.10 -26.32
CA VAL A 91 -11.58 15.42 -26.21
C VAL A 91 -10.48 16.45 -26.16
N ARG A 92 -10.61 17.52 -26.97
CA ARG A 92 -9.63 18.60 -27.02
C ARG A 92 -9.40 19.21 -25.64
N LEU A 93 -8.13 19.37 -25.26
CA LEU A 93 -7.80 20.02 -23.98
C LEU A 93 -8.26 21.47 -23.98
N THR A 94 -8.89 21.86 -22.88
CA THR A 94 -9.18 23.27 -22.61
C THR A 94 -7.91 24.03 -22.26
N PRO A 95 -7.89 25.37 -22.36
CA PRO A 95 -6.71 26.14 -22.00
C PRO A 95 -6.19 25.83 -20.57
N PRO A 96 -7.05 25.78 -19.53
CA PRO A 96 -6.59 25.42 -18.18
C PRO A 96 -6.01 24.01 -18.07
N ALA A 97 -6.61 23.02 -18.73
CA ALA A 97 -6.08 21.65 -18.73
C ALA A 97 -4.71 21.58 -19.45
N ARG A 98 -4.52 22.38 -20.51
CA ARG A 98 -3.24 22.49 -21.21
C ARG A 98 -2.17 23.11 -20.33
N ASP A 99 -2.51 24.10 -19.51
CA ASP A 99 -1.57 24.72 -18.58
C ASP A 99 -1.04 23.71 -17.55
N VAL A 100 -1.88 22.79 -17.08
CA VAL A 100 -1.43 21.67 -16.24
C VAL A 100 -0.38 20.81 -16.97
N THR A 101 -0.58 20.51 -18.26
CA THR A 101 0.38 19.68 -19.02
C THR A 101 1.75 20.32 -19.20
N ARG A 102 1.83 21.67 -19.19
CA ARG A 102 3.10 22.41 -19.28
C ARG A 102 3.98 22.23 -18.04
N THR A 103 3.41 21.76 -16.93
CA THR A 103 4.17 21.45 -15.71
C THR A 103 4.92 20.11 -15.79
N PHE A 104 4.65 19.30 -16.81
CA PHE A 104 5.27 17.99 -16.97
C PHE A 104 6.71 18.12 -17.46
N ARG A 105 7.60 17.27 -16.93
CA ARG A 105 9.01 17.21 -17.36
C ARG A 105 9.18 16.67 -18.78
N LYS A 106 8.21 15.92 -19.29
CA LYS A 106 8.21 15.27 -20.60
C LYS A 106 7.02 15.77 -21.39
N GLU A 107 7.24 16.06 -22.66
CA GLU A 107 6.18 16.34 -23.62
C GLU A 107 5.55 15.04 -24.12
N TYR A 108 4.23 15.05 -24.25
CA TYR A 108 3.45 13.90 -24.70
C TYR A 108 2.65 14.23 -25.95
N PRO A 109 2.37 13.22 -26.80
CA PRO A 109 1.51 13.41 -27.96
C PRO A 109 0.14 13.95 -27.55
N THR A 110 -0.33 15.01 -28.23
CA THR A 110 -1.63 15.64 -27.96
C THR A 110 -2.78 14.64 -27.91
N LYS A 111 -2.77 13.66 -28.81
CA LYS A 111 -3.79 12.62 -28.89
C LYS A 111 -3.90 11.79 -27.60
N GLU A 112 -2.79 11.48 -26.95
CA GLU A 112 -2.79 10.72 -25.68
C GLU A 112 -3.37 11.56 -24.54
N LEU A 113 -3.00 12.83 -24.47
CA LEU A 113 -3.53 13.78 -23.50
C LEU A 113 -5.05 13.97 -23.68
N GLU A 114 -5.52 14.08 -24.93
CA GLU A 114 -6.93 14.22 -25.26
C GLU A 114 -7.75 12.97 -24.91
N LEU A 115 -7.17 11.77 -25.06
CA LEU A 115 -7.81 10.51 -24.64
C LEU A 115 -7.95 10.44 -23.11
N LEU A 116 -6.91 10.83 -22.37
CA LEU A 116 -6.98 10.92 -20.91
C LEU A 116 -8.01 11.96 -20.47
N TRP A 117 -8.03 13.12 -21.12
CA TRP A 117 -9.00 14.17 -20.82
C TRP A 117 -10.44 13.71 -21.06
N GLY A 118 -10.71 13.04 -22.18
CA GLY A 118 -12.01 12.44 -22.46
C GLY A 118 -12.42 11.39 -21.43
N ALA A 119 -11.48 10.55 -20.98
CA ALA A 119 -11.73 9.58 -19.91
C ALA A 119 -12.10 10.26 -18.59
N LEU A 120 -11.38 11.32 -18.22
CA LEU A 120 -11.64 12.08 -17.00
C LEU A 120 -13.00 12.76 -17.01
N ILE A 121 -13.37 13.42 -18.11
CA ILE A 121 -14.72 14.01 -18.26
C ILE A 121 -15.79 12.94 -18.09
N LYS A 122 -15.62 11.75 -18.71
CA LYS A 122 -16.56 10.63 -18.54
C LYS A 122 -16.60 10.09 -17.11
N CYS A 123 -15.47 10.08 -16.41
CA CYS A 123 -15.41 9.67 -15.01
C CYS A 123 -16.10 10.67 -14.08
N TYR A 124 -15.87 11.97 -14.24
CA TYR A 124 -16.42 13.00 -13.34
C TYR A 124 -17.81 13.52 -13.77
N GLY A 125 -18.23 13.22 -15.00
CA GLY A 125 -19.51 13.60 -15.58
C GLY A 125 -19.50 14.93 -16.31
N ASN A 126 -18.58 15.84 -15.97
CA ASN A 126 -18.42 17.13 -16.65
C ASN A 126 -16.97 17.63 -16.63
N GLN A 127 -16.74 18.72 -17.35
CA GLN A 127 -15.42 19.31 -17.53
C GLN A 127 -14.89 20.01 -16.28
N GLU A 128 -15.75 20.67 -15.51
CA GLU A 128 -15.37 21.44 -14.32
C GLU A 128 -14.80 20.53 -13.23
N ARG A 129 -15.52 19.45 -12.90
CA ARG A 129 -15.07 18.46 -11.92
C ARG A 129 -13.80 17.72 -12.37
N ALA A 130 -13.68 17.44 -13.67
CA ALA A 130 -12.45 16.86 -14.22
C ALA A 130 -11.27 17.84 -14.10
N LEU A 131 -11.51 19.14 -14.27
CA LEU A 131 -10.50 20.18 -14.10
C LEU A 131 -10.05 20.30 -12.64
N GLU A 132 -11.00 20.30 -11.68
CA GLU A 132 -10.69 20.27 -10.25
C GLU A 132 -9.81 19.06 -9.89
N ALA A 133 -10.13 17.89 -10.42
CA ALA A 133 -9.38 16.66 -10.18
C ALA A 133 -7.93 16.74 -10.70
N ILE A 134 -7.69 17.25 -11.91
CA ILE A 134 -6.32 17.39 -12.44
C ILE A 134 -5.53 18.50 -11.74
N ASN A 135 -6.19 19.55 -11.24
CA ASN A 135 -5.52 20.58 -10.44
C ASN A 135 -5.09 20.00 -9.08
N ALA A 136 -5.91 19.15 -8.47
CA ALA A 136 -5.57 18.44 -7.25
C ALA A 136 -4.51 17.35 -7.47
N ASN A 137 -4.47 16.72 -8.64
CA ASN A 137 -3.48 15.72 -9.02
C ASN A 137 -3.12 15.76 -10.52
N PRO A 138 -2.10 16.56 -10.91
CA PRO A 138 -1.68 16.70 -12.31
C PRO A 138 -1.28 15.38 -12.98
N GLN A 139 -0.82 14.39 -12.20
CA GLN A 139 -0.39 13.09 -12.74
C GLN A 139 -1.54 12.30 -13.39
N MET A 140 -2.80 12.65 -13.15
CA MET A 140 -3.93 12.02 -13.82
C MET A 140 -3.95 12.27 -15.32
N LEU A 141 -3.41 13.39 -15.78
CA LEU A 141 -3.30 13.73 -17.19
C LEU A 141 -1.94 13.34 -17.79
N ASN A 142 -1.05 12.72 -17.02
CA ASN A 142 0.27 12.30 -17.46
C ASN A 142 0.24 10.85 -18.01
N PRO A 143 0.48 10.62 -19.31
CA PRO A 143 0.46 9.29 -19.92
C PRO A 143 1.48 8.28 -19.36
N SER A 144 2.53 8.74 -18.66
CA SER A 144 3.45 7.82 -17.98
C SER A 144 2.83 7.13 -16.76
N TYR A 145 1.77 7.71 -16.18
CA TYR A 145 1.16 7.22 -14.94
C TYR A 145 -0.32 6.84 -15.10
N SER A 146 -0.98 7.30 -16.16
CA SER A 146 -2.42 7.12 -16.36
C SER A 146 -2.74 6.50 -17.71
N PHE A 147 -3.78 5.68 -17.74
CA PHE A 147 -4.30 5.05 -18.95
C PHE A 147 -5.81 5.24 -19.01
N PRO A 148 -6.40 5.68 -20.14
CA PRO A 148 -7.84 5.97 -20.25
C PRO A 148 -8.71 4.80 -19.77
N ASN A 149 -8.40 3.58 -20.22
CA ASN A 149 -9.15 2.38 -19.85
C ASN A 149 -9.04 2.06 -18.35
N THR A 150 -7.90 2.34 -17.72
CA THR A 150 -7.71 2.20 -16.27
C THR A 150 -8.59 3.15 -15.49
N LEU A 151 -8.68 4.42 -15.90
CA LEU A 151 -9.52 5.40 -15.22
C LEU A 151 -11.01 4.97 -15.24
N LEU A 152 -11.48 4.47 -16.39
CA LEU A 152 -12.87 4.02 -16.56
C LEU A 152 -13.16 2.78 -15.72
N GLU A 153 -12.28 1.80 -15.74
CA GLU A 153 -12.43 0.55 -14.99
C GLU A 153 -12.40 0.83 -13.48
N SER A 154 -11.50 1.68 -12.99
CA SER A 154 -11.47 2.07 -11.57
C SER A 154 -12.80 2.65 -11.12
N LYS A 155 -13.43 3.52 -11.91
CA LYS A 155 -14.75 4.06 -11.59
C LYS A 155 -15.81 2.97 -11.56
N GLN A 156 -15.79 2.02 -12.50
CA GLN A 156 -16.73 0.90 -12.51
C GLN A 156 -16.57 0.04 -11.25
N VAL A 157 -15.34 -0.22 -10.83
CA VAL A 157 -15.07 -0.95 -9.58
C VAL A 157 -15.57 -0.18 -8.36
N LEU A 158 -15.36 1.13 -8.28
CA LEU A 158 -15.95 1.95 -7.21
C LEU A 158 -17.48 1.80 -7.18
N LEU A 159 -18.14 1.95 -8.33
CA LEU A 159 -19.60 1.81 -8.43
C LEU A 159 -20.11 0.39 -8.10
N SER A 160 -19.24 -0.63 -8.14
CA SER A 160 -19.61 -1.99 -7.75
C SER A 160 -19.61 -2.21 -6.23
N VAL A 161 -18.94 -1.35 -5.46
CA VAL A 161 -18.80 -1.49 -4.00
C VAL A 161 -19.45 -0.35 -3.22
N MET A 162 -19.75 0.79 -3.85
CA MET A 162 -20.39 1.94 -3.20
C MET A 162 -21.34 2.66 -4.16
N SER A 163 -22.19 3.53 -3.60
CA SER A 163 -23.13 4.32 -4.40
C SER A 163 -22.42 5.31 -5.33
N GLN A 164 -23.12 5.81 -6.36
CA GLN A 164 -22.56 6.81 -7.28
C GLN A 164 -22.12 8.09 -6.56
N ALA A 165 -22.88 8.53 -5.56
CA ALA A 165 -22.55 9.71 -4.78
C ALA A 165 -21.25 9.51 -3.97
N GLU A 166 -21.13 8.37 -3.28
CA GLU A 166 -19.93 8.02 -2.52
C GLU A 166 -18.71 7.86 -3.44
N ALA A 167 -18.87 7.21 -4.59
CA ALA A 167 -17.78 7.05 -5.56
C ALA A 167 -17.26 8.41 -6.06
N LEU A 168 -18.16 9.35 -6.36
CA LEU A 168 -17.79 10.71 -6.75
C LEU A 168 -17.09 11.45 -5.61
N GLU A 169 -17.54 11.28 -4.37
CA GLU A 169 -16.89 11.88 -3.21
C GLU A 169 -15.47 11.32 -2.99
N VAL A 170 -15.30 9.99 -3.09
CA VAL A 170 -13.97 9.34 -3.05
C VAL A 170 -13.07 9.90 -4.15
N MET A 171 -13.58 10.01 -5.38
CA MET A 171 -12.84 10.56 -6.52
C MET A 171 -12.48 12.03 -6.35
N ARG A 172 -13.28 12.81 -5.62
CA ARG A 172 -13.01 14.22 -5.30
C ARG A 172 -11.94 14.35 -4.23
N LEU A 173 -12.05 13.57 -3.14
CA LEU A 173 -11.11 13.55 -2.03
C LEU A 173 -9.74 12.98 -2.43
N ASN A 174 -9.74 11.96 -3.30
CA ASN A 174 -8.54 11.30 -3.80
C ASN A 174 -8.67 10.97 -5.30
N PRO A 175 -8.35 11.93 -6.18
CA PRO A 175 -8.40 11.71 -7.63
C PRO A 175 -7.47 10.57 -8.11
N ALA A 176 -6.38 10.29 -7.40
CA ALA A 176 -5.45 9.21 -7.74
C ALA A 176 -6.07 7.81 -7.62
N VAL A 177 -7.23 7.66 -6.95
CA VAL A 177 -7.97 6.40 -6.87
C VAL A 177 -8.27 5.83 -8.26
N LEU A 178 -8.48 6.69 -9.26
CA LEU A 178 -8.76 6.25 -10.63
C LEU A 178 -7.56 5.57 -11.31
N GLN A 179 -6.35 5.73 -10.79
CA GLN A 179 -5.13 5.10 -11.33
C GLN A 179 -4.93 3.67 -10.80
N CYS A 180 -5.68 3.25 -9.78
CA CYS A 180 -5.53 1.94 -9.16
C CYS A 180 -6.04 0.78 -10.03
N GLY A 181 -7.03 1.03 -10.90
CA GLY A 181 -7.59 0.02 -11.79
C GLY A 181 -8.36 -1.07 -11.04
N PRO A 182 -8.38 -2.31 -11.57
CA PRO A 182 -9.12 -3.42 -10.99
C PRO A 182 -8.70 -3.82 -9.56
N SER A 183 -7.50 -3.42 -9.12
CA SER A 183 -7.02 -3.77 -7.77
C SER A 183 -7.85 -3.13 -6.66
N LEU A 184 -8.65 -2.10 -6.96
CA LEU A 184 -9.60 -1.52 -6.00
C LEU A 184 -10.62 -2.54 -5.50
N GLY A 185 -10.95 -3.55 -6.29
CA GLY A 185 -11.95 -4.56 -5.92
C GLY A 185 -11.50 -5.49 -4.79
N VAL A 186 -10.23 -5.40 -4.37
CA VAL A 186 -9.71 -6.10 -3.18
C VAL A 186 -10.04 -5.35 -1.89
N LEU A 187 -10.36 -4.05 -1.99
CA LEU A 187 -10.69 -3.19 -0.85
C LEU A 187 -12.22 -3.05 -0.74
N GLY A 188 -12.73 -3.03 0.49
CA GLY A 188 -14.13 -2.68 0.74
C GLY A 188 -14.36 -1.18 0.62
N ALA A 189 -15.64 -0.79 0.52
CA ALA A 189 -16.04 0.60 0.39
C ALA A 189 -15.53 1.48 1.55
N THR A 190 -15.59 0.95 2.77
CA THR A 190 -15.14 1.64 3.99
C THR A 190 -13.65 1.93 3.95
N GLU A 191 -12.81 0.96 3.54
CA GLU A 191 -11.36 1.18 3.43
C GLU A 191 -11.03 2.21 2.35
N ILE A 192 -11.68 2.13 1.19
CA ILE A 192 -11.47 3.08 0.09
C ILE A 192 -11.82 4.51 0.54
N MET A 193 -12.96 4.70 1.20
CA MET A 193 -13.39 6.00 1.72
C MET A 193 -12.43 6.53 2.80
N ALA A 194 -11.98 5.68 3.72
CA ALA A 194 -11.03 6.07 4.76
C ALA A 194 -9.71 6.57 4.17
N ILE A 195 -9.16 5.86 3.16
CA ILE A 195 -7.94 6.27 2.45
C ILE A 195 -8.16 7.61 1.72
N ALA A 196 -9.33 7.80 1.11
CA ALA A 196 -9.65 9.04 0.41
C ALA A 196 -9.71 10.24 1.36
N ARG A 197 -10.41 10.11 2.49
CA ARG A 197 -10.49 11.14 3.54
C ARG A 197 -9.11 11.46 4.12
N LEU A 198 -8.33 10.44 4.41
CA LEU A 198 -6.97 10.58 4.92
C LEU A 198 -6.07 11.39 3.97
N ARG A 199 -6.11 11.08 2.67
CA ARG A 199 -5.38 11.85 1.66
C ARG A 199 -5.85 13.30 1.62
N SER A 200 -7.17 13.52 1.59
CA SER A 200 -7.72 14.88 1.57
C SER A 200 -7.29 15.68 2.79
N LEU A 201 -7.33 15.08 3.97
CA LEU A 201 -6.88 15.73 5.19
C LEU A 201 -5.38 16.05 5.15
N GLY A 202 -4.54 15.13 4.66
CA GLY A 202 -3.12 15.41 4.47
C GLY A 202 -2.88 16.60 3.54
N ASN A 203 -3.69 16.75 2.49
CA ASN A 203 -3.61 17.90 1.59
C ASN A 203 -4.07 19.22 2.24
N THR A 204 -5.05 19.16 3.13
CA THR A 204 -5.59 20.34 3.86
C THR A 204 -4.69 20.76 5.02
N LEU A 205 -4.15 19.80 5.78
CA LEU A 205 -3.36 20.05 6.98
C LEU A 205 -1.93 20.47 6.67
N ILE A 206 -1.35 19.97 5.56
CA ILE A 206 0.05 20.22 5.22
C ILE A 206 0.12 21.14 4.00
N PRO A 207 0.52 22.41 4.19
CA PRO A 207 0.76 23.36 3.10
C PRO A 207 1.72 22.76 2.06
N PRO A 208 1.51 23.00 0.75
CA PRO A 208 2.32 22.43 -0.32
C PRO A 208 3.84 22.58 -0.11
N GLN A 209 4.28 23.71 0.45
CA GLN A 209 5.68 24.03 0.72
C GLN A 209 6.31 23.14 1.80
N LEU A 210 5.50 22.61 2.73
CA LEU A 210 5.97 21.80 3.85
C LEU A 210 5.84 20.29 3.60
N ARG A 211 5.24 19.86 2.48
CA ARG A 211 4.98 18.43 2.23
C ARG A 211 6.26 17.60 2.11
N SER A 212 7.28 18.10 1.41
CA SER A 212 8.58 17.43 1.30
C SER A 212 9.28 17.31 2.66
N LEU A 213 9.23 18.37 3.47
CA LEU A 213 9.76 18.37 4.83
C LEU A 213 9.01 17.36 5.71
N ALA A 214 7.69 17.34 5.69
CA ALA A 214 6.87 16.40 6.46
C ALA A 214 7.20 14.94 6.11
N VAL A 215 7.38 14.64 4.82
CA VAL A 215 7.82 13.32 4.35
C VAL A 215 9.25 13.00 4.84
N GLY A 216 10.17 13.97 4.77
CA GLY A 216 11.54 13.82 5.28
C GLY A 216 11.57 13.53 6.78
N VAL A 217 10.77 14.26 7.57
CA VAL A 217 10.62 14.04 9.02
C VAL A 217 10.05 12.64 9.29
N LEU A 218 9.03 12.21 8.55
CA LEU A 218 8.46 10.87 8.70
C LEU A 218 9.50 9.78 8.42
N PHE A 219 10.27 9.90 7.33
CA PHE A 219 11.34 8.96 7.00
C PHE A 219 12.46 8.97 8.05
N PHE A 220 12.83 10.15 8.55
CA PHE A 220 13.82 10.29 9.60
C PHE A 220 13.36 9.60 10.89
N CYS A 221 12.12 9.83 11.31
CA CYS A 221 11.51 9.16 12.45
C CYS A 221 11.48 7.63 12.28
N LEU A 222 11.11 7.15 11.08
CA LEU A 222 11.10 5.71 10.79
C LEU A 222 12.52 5.12 10.80
N ALA A 223 13.49 5.83 10.22
CA ALA A 223 14.89 5.43 10.24
C ALA A 223 15.42 5.35 11.67
N LEU A 224 15.10 6.33 12.52
CA LEU A 224 15.44 6.31 13.94
C LEU A 224 14.85 5.10 14.67
N VAL A 225 13.59 4.74 14.40
CA VAL A 225 12.97 3.54 14.99
C VAL A 225 13.68 2.26 14.52
N VAL A 226 14.06 2.18 13.25
CA VAL A 226 14.77 1.02 12.71
C VAL A 226 16.19 0.91 13.26
N THR A 227 16.95 2.01 13.31
CA THR A 227 18.30 2.02 13.88
C THR A 227 18.27 1.71 15.37
N ALA A 228 17.33 2.31 16.12
CA ALA A 228 17.06 2.00 17.52
C ALA A 228 16.86 0.50 17.78
N SER A 229 16.06 -0.15 16.94
CA SER A 229 15.72 -1.57 17.12
C SER A 229 16.91 -2.51 16.87
N ARG A 230 18.01 -1.99 16.31
CA ARG A 230 19.22 -2.73 15.95
C ARG A 230 20.48 -2.25 16.67
N ALA A 231 20.40 -1.13 17.40
CA ALA A 231 21.54 -0.54 18.06
C ALA A 231 21.85 -1.30 19.36
N GLU A 232 23.07 -1.80 19.46
CA GLU A 232 23.67 -2.26 20.72
C GLU A 232 24.42 -1.13 21.42
N ASP A 233 24.62 0.00 20.73
CA ASP A 233 25.31 1.18 21.24
C ASP A 233 24.49 1.92 22.31
N PRO A 234 25.01 2.10 23.53
CA PRO A 234 24.32 2.77 24.63
C PRO A 234 23.95 4.23 24.34
N GLU A 235 24.71 4.96 23.52
CA GLU A 235 24.41 6.36 23.20
C GLU A 235 23.19 6.48 22.28
N VAL A 236 23.08 5.58 21.30
CA VAL A 236 21.92 5.49 20.41
C VAL A 236 20.68 5.05 21.19
N LEU A 237 20.83 4.10 22.12
CA LEU A 237 19.75 3.68 23.02
C LEU A 237 19.26 4.83 23.92
N ALA A 238 20.15 5.67 24.44
CA ALA A 238 19.78 6.82 25.25
C ALA A 238 18.99 7.86 24.43
N LEU A 239 19.48 8.21 23.23
CA LEU A 239 18.78 9.14 22.33
C LEU A 239 17.38 8.63 21.95
N VAL A 240 17.27 7.34 21.63
CA VAL A 240 16.01 6.69 21.30
C VAL A 240 15.06 6.70 22.48
N THR A 241 15.56 6.47 23.70
CA THR A 241 14.73 6.45 24.91
C THR A 241 14.09 7.82 25.16
N VAL A 242 14.83 8.91 24.91
CA VAL A 242 14.31 10.29 24.98
C VAL A 242 13.31 10.58 23.86
N LEU A 243 13.57 10.11 22.63
CA LEU A 243 12.69 10.34 21.48
C LEU A 243 11.47 9.42 21.44
N ARG A 244 11.50 8.30 22.16
CA ARG A 244 10.44 7.28 22.20
C ARG A 244 9.06 7.84 22.54
N PRO A 245 8.87 8.69 23.57
CA PRO A 245 7.56 9.28 23.85
C PRO A 245 7.10 10.21 22.73
N LEU A 246 7.99 10.97 22.08
CA LEU A 246 7.64 11.85 20.96
C LEU A 246 7.27 11.06 19.70
N LEU A 247 8.04 10.01 19.39
CA LEU A 247 7.73 9.07 18.32
C LEU A 247 6.42 8.31 18.62
N GLY A 248 6.24 7.89 19.87
CA GLY A 248 5.03 7.23 20.37
C GLY A 248 3.80 8.12 20.24
N LEU A 249 3.89 9.40 20.66
CA LEU A 249 2.84 10.39 20.47
C LEU A 249 2.56 10.64 18.99
N GLY A 250 3.59 10.86 18.17
CA GLY A 250 3.43 11.08 16.74
C GLY A 250 2.74 9.91 16.04
N LEU A 251 3.21 8.68 16.30
CA LEU A 251 2.62 7.46 15.74
C LEU A 251 1.23 7.18 16.32
N ALA A 252 1.00 7.43 17.62
CA ALA A 252 -0.32 7.28 18.24
C ALA A 252 -1.31 8.30 17.70
N SER A 253 -0.90 9.54 17.44
CA SER A 253 -1.73 10.56 16.80
C SER A 253 -2.08 10.16 15.37
N ILE A 254 -1.11 9.68 14.59
CA ILE A 254 -1.37 9.12 13.26
C ILE A 254 -2.34 7.93 13.37
N PHE A 255 -2.12 7.01 14.31
CA PHE A 255 -2.97 5.84 14.50
C PHE A 255 -4.40 6.19 14.93
N LEU A 256 -4.58 7.02 15.96
CA LEU A 256 -5.89 7.53 16.41
C LEU A 256 -6.61 8.24 15.28
N PHE A 257 -5.89 9.02 14.49
CA PHE A 257 -6.43 9.70 13.33
C PHE A 257 -6.96 8.73 12.27
N VAL A 258 -6.22 7.66 11.99
CA VAL A 258 -6.63 6.58 11.09
C VAL A 258 -7.85 5.85 11.63
N VAL A 259 -7.83 5.46 12.90
CA VAL A 259 -8.93 4.72 13.55
C VAL A 259 -10.20 5.59 13.59
N TYR A 260 -10.08 6.87 13.95
CA TYR A 260 -11.20 7.80 13.95
C TYR A 260 -11.78 8.01 12.54
N GLY A 261 -10.91 8.15 11.53
CA GLY A 261 -11.31 8.24 10.13
C GLY A 261 -12.07 6.98 9.66
N ALA A 262 -11.60 5.79 10.03
CA ALA A 262 -12.24 4.52 9.72
C ALA A 262 -13.59 4.35 10.45
N ALA A 263 -13.66 4.67 11.75
CA ALA A 263 -14.87 4.56 12.56
C ALA A 263 -16.01 5.48 12.07
N ASN A 264 -15.67 6.66 11.54
CA ASN A 264 -16.63 7.61 11.00
C ASN A 264 -16.93 7.41 9.50
N ALA A 265 -16.20 6.54 8.80
CA ALA A 265 -16.54 6.17 7.43
C ALA A 265 -17.78 5.26 7.37
N GLY A 266 -17.99 4.40 8.39
CA GLY A 266 -19.14 3.49 8.43
C GLY A 266 -20.48 4.14 8.80
N ARG A 267 -20.48 5.29 9.49
CA ARG A 267 -21.72 5.95 9.96
C ARG A 267 -22.45 6.76 8.88
N SER A 268 -21.79 7.12 7.79
CA SER A 268 -22.42 7.86 6.67
C SER A 268 -23.12 6.96 5.64
N ALA A 269 -22.92 5.64 5.71
CA ALA A 269 -23.51 4.68 4.75
C ALA A 269 -24.92 4.20 5.14
N SER A 270 -25.45 4.65 6.29
CA SER A 270 -26.75 4.23 6.83
C SER A 270 -27.80 5.35 6.88
N SER A 271 -27.63 6.41 6.11
CA SER A 271 -28.60 7.52 5.94
C SER A 271 -28.86 7.76 4.46
#